data_AF-A0A518KBW3-F1
#
_entry.id   AF-A0A518KBW3-F1
#
_cell.length_a   1.000
_cell.length_b   1.000
_cell.length_c   1.000
_cell.angle_alpha   90.00
_cell.angle_beta   90.00
_cell.angle_gamma   90.00
#
_symmetry.space_group_name_H-M   'P 1'
#
loop_
_entity.id
_entity.type
_entity.pdbx_description
1 polymer ?
#
loop_
_entity_poly.entity_id
_entity_poly.type
_entity_poly.pdbx_seq_one_letter_code
_entity_poly.pdbx_strand_id
1 'polypeptide(L)'
;MPQENETPTKKPSSLFRLIKALGIVSALVVVEMVGASMLIPSAEETEQLASELVQAAKGEEITSTDVETAKVEKGVVTKEVELLTDNITRFNPDTDMTLNVQFSIYGVVLADEEAEFLLEYATNSNRIHEQIMLTIHAAESADLANAGLGLIKRQILEKTNRTLGRPMLREVVFTKLNFVER
;
A
#
# COMPACT_ATOMS: atom_id res chain seq x y z
N MET A 1 -30.67 34.57 -68.88
CA MET A 1 -29.63 33.85 -68.12
C MET A 1 -29.65 34.37 -66.69
N PRO A 2 -30.06 33.59 -65.67
CA PRO A 2 -29.99 34.01 -64.29
C PRO A 2 -28.64 33.61 -63.66
N GLN A 3 -28.05 34.56 -62.94
CA GLN A 3 -26.80 34.42 -62.18
C GLN A 3 -27.07 33.69 -60.86
N GLU A 4 -26.27 32.69 -60.54
CA GLU A 4 -26.31 31.93 -59.29
C GLU A 4 -25.62 32.73 -58.17
N ASN A 5 -26.30 32.87 -57.04
CA ASN A 5 -25.88 33.73 -55.93
C ASN A 5 -25.24 32.85 -54.84
N GLU A 6 -23.91 32.71 -54.85
CA GLU A 6 -23.19 31.98 -53.80
C GLU A 6 -23.14 32.81 -52.51
N THR A 7 -23.65 32.25 -51.42
CA THR A 7 -23.57 32.84 -50.08
C THR A 7 -22.28 32.40 -49.39
N PRO A 8 -21.40 33.31 -48.92
CA PRO A 8 -20.16 32.90 -48.29
C PRO A 8 -20.41 32.41 -46.86
N THR A 9 -20.26 31.11 -46.64
CA THR A 9 -20.26 30.51 -45.30
C THR A 9 -19.06 30.99 -44.50
N LYS A 10 -19.29 31.86 -43.51
CA LYS A 10 -18.25 32.36 -42.58
C LYS A 10 -17.64 31.21 -41.78
N LYS A 11 -16.34 30.97 -41.95
CA LYS A 11 -15.55 30.05 -41.11
C LYS A 11 -15.53 30.58 -39.66
N PRO A 12 -15.87 29.77 -38.64
CA PRO A 12 -15.82 30.20 -37.26
C PRO A 12 -14.35 30.51 -36.87
N SER A 13 -14.13 31.68 -36.27
CA SER A 13 -12.80 32.23 -36.06
C SER A 13 -11.98 31.38 -35.08
N SER A 14 -10.75 31.06 -35.48
CA SER A 14 -9.78 30.24 -34.74
C SER A 14 -9.52 30.77 -33.32
N LEU A 15 -9.58 32.10 -33.13
CA LEU A 15 -9.39 32.75 -31.83
C LEU A 15 -10.45 32.34 -30.79
N PHE A 16 -11.72 32.22 -31.20
CA PHE A 16 -12.80 31.89 -30.27
C PHE A 16 -12.70 30.43 -29.77
N ARG A 17 -12.18 29.53 -30.61
CA ARG A 17 -11.87 28.15 -30.20
C ARG A 17 -10.73 28.09 -29.18
N LEU A 18 -9.72 28.94 -29.35
CA LEU A 18 -8.56 28.99 -28.46
C LEU A 18 -8.93 29.54 -27.07
N ILE A 19 -9.73 30.61 -27.01
CA ILE A 19 -10.26 31.16 -25.75
C ILE A 19 -11.12 30.12 -25.02
N LYS A 20 -11.97 29.39 -25.75
CA LYS A 20 -12.83 28.35 -25.18
C LYS A 20 -12.02 27.16 -24.64
N ALA A 21 -10.99 26.74 -25.36
CA ALA A 21 -10.08 25.68 -24.92
C ALA A 21 -9.32 26.08 -23.64
N LEU A 22 -8.79 27.31 -23.59
CA LEU A 22 -8.09 27.82 -22.41
C LEU A 22 -9.00 27.89 -21.19
N GLY A 23 -10.26 28.29 -21.37
CA GLY A 23 -11.25 28.30 -20.30
C GLY A 23 -11.57 26.90 -19.74
N ILE A 24 -11.67 25.89 -20.61
CA ILE A 24 -11.93 24.50 -20.19
C ILE A 24 -10.73 23.93 -19.43
N VAL A 25 -9.51 24.15 -19.92
CA VAL A 25 -8.28 23.68 -19.25
C VAL A 25 -8.13 24.37 -17.88
N SER A 26 -8.37 25.67 -17.80
CA SER A 26 -8.35 26.40 -16.52
C SER A 26 -9.38 25.87 -15.54
N ALA A 27 -10.61 25.61 -16.00
CA ALA A 27 -11.66 25.03 -15.16
C ALA A 27 -11.28 23.62 -14.66
N LEU A 28 -10.67 22.79 -15.50
CA LEU A 28 -10.18 21.46 -15.10
C LEU A 28 -9.11 21.57 -14.02
N VAL A 29 -8.12 22.46 -14.17
CA VAL A 29 -7.06 22.65 -13.17
C VAL A 29 -7.63 23.13 -11.83
N VAL A 30 -8.63 24.01 -11.83
CA VAL A 30 -9.28 24.47 -10.59
C VAL A 30 -10.04 23.32 -9.91
N VAL A 31 -10.74 22.48 -10.67
CA VAL A 31 -11.45 21.31 -10.14
C VAL A 31 -10.46 20.32 -9.51
N GLU A 32 -9.35 20.04 -10.18
CA GLU A 32 -8.28 19.18 -9.65
C GLU A 32 -7.61 19.77 -8.41
N MET A 33 -7.35 21.08 -8.37
CA MET A 33 -6.77 21.74 -7.18
C MET A 33 -7.71 21.70 -5.98
N VAL A 34 -9.02 21.80 -6.19
CA VAL A 34 -10.01 21.66 -5.11
C VAL A 34 -10.10 20.21 -4.64
N GLY A 35 -10.02 19.23 -5.56
CA GLY A 35 -9.95 17.82 -5.19
C GLY A 35 -8.69 17.49 -4.39
N ALA A 36 -7.53 18.01 -4.83
CA ALA A 36 -6.26 17.84 -4.15
C ALA A 36 -6.23 18.52 -2.77
N SER A 37 -6.83 19.70 -2.62
CA SER A 37 -6.87 20.39 -1.32
C SER A 37 -7.72 19.69 -0.27
N MET A 38 -8.63 18.80 -0.68
CA MET A 38 -9.36 17.91 0.23
C MET A 38 -8.52 16.71 0.69
N LEU A 39 -7.41 16.40 0.01
CA LEU A 39 -6.53 15.26 0.31
C LEU A 39 -5.18 15.69 0.92
N ILE A 40 -4.79 16.95 0.82
CA ILE A 40 -3.56 17.46 1.44
C ILE A 40 -3.78 17.58 2.95
N PRO A 41 -2.94 16.91 3.78
CA PRO A 41 -3.02 17.03 5.24
C PRO A 41 -2.92 18.50 5.67
N SER A 42 -3.55 18.84 6.77
CA SER A 42 -3.44 20.17 7.34
C SER A 42 -1.97 20.51 7.69
N ALA A 43 -1.66 21.81 7.77
CA ALA A 43 -0.32 22.26 8.15
C ALA A 43 0.11 21.71 9.52
N GLU A 44 -0.84 21.55 10.44
CA GLU A 44 -0.63 20.99 11.77
C GLU A 44 -0.27 19.48 11.72
N GLU A 45 -0.93 18.70 10.86
CA GLU A 45 -0.58 17.30 10.61
C GLU A 45 0.78 17.16 9.91
N THR A 46 1.13 18.10 9.03
CA THR A 46 2.42 18.13 8.34
C THR A 46 3.56 18.46 9.31
N GLU A 47 3.34 19.36 10.26
CA GLU A 47 4.29 19.67 11.33
C GLU A 47 4.48 18.51 12.30
N GLN A 48 3.42 17.77 12.62
CA GLN A 48 3.49 16.56 13.45
C GLN A 48 4.28 15.46 12.74
N LEU A 49 4.02 15.20 11.46
CA LEU A 49 4.82 14.27 10.64
C LEU A 49 6.29 14.68 10.57
N ALA A 50 6.57 15.97 10.38
CA ALA A 50 7.96 16.46 10.36
C ALA A 50 8.65 16.29 11.73
N SER A 51 7.94 16.52 12.83
CA SER A 51 8.45 16.33 14.18
C SER A 51 8.68 14.84 14.49
N GLU A 52 7.77 13.97 14.08
CA GLU A 52 7.86 12.52 14.24
C GLU A 52 9.05 11.94 13.45
N LEU A 53 9.25 12.38 12.20
CA LEU A 53 10.40 12.00 11.40
C LEU A 53 11.74 12.46 12.01
N VAL A 54 11.77 13.64 12.63
CA VAL A 54 12.96 14.16 13.34
C VAL A 54 13.22 13.40 14.64
N GLN A 55 12.17 12.94 15.33
CA GLN A 55 12.30 12.10 16.54
C GLN A 55 12.73 10.67 16.19
N ALA A 56 12.17 10.09 15.14
CA ALA A 56 12.59 8.79 14.60
C ALA A 56 14.07 8.81 14.14
N ALA A 57 14.53 9.91 13.54
CA ALA A 57 15.94 10.10 13.17
C ALA A 57 16.88 10.27 14.38
N LYS A 58 16.35 10.58 15.58
CA LYS A 58 17.10 10.75 16.82
C LYS A 58 17.12 9.50 17.71
N GLY A 59 16.47 8.41 17.29
CA GLY A 59 16.60 7.09 17.92
C GLY A 59 15.93 6.97 19.30
N GLU A 60 14.88 7.74 19.56
CA GLU A 60 14.07 7.62 20.78
C GLU A 60 12.99 6.53 20.58
N GLU A 61 12.84 5.64 21.57
CA GLU A 61 12.01 4.42 21.49
C GLU A 61 10.56 4.70 21.08
N ILE A 62 10.16 4.17 19.93
CA ILE A 62 8.77 4.14 19.49
C ILE A 62 8.10 2.96 20.20
N THR A 63 7.24 3.27 21.17
CA THR A 63 6.22 2.33 21.67
C THR A 63 5.38 1.92 20.47
N SER A 64 5.32 0.63 20.18
CA SER A 64 4.77 0.02 18.97
C SER A 64 3.37 0.55 18.59
N THR A 65 3.32 1.60 17.78
CA THR A 65 2.20 2.05 16.95
C THR A 65 2.85 2.95 15.89
N ASP A 66 2.35 2.92 14.66
CA ASP A 66 2.88 3.68 13.50
C ASP A 66 4.08 3.06 12.78
N VAL A 67 3.87 1.83 12.28
CA VAL A 67 4.49 1.41 11.01
C VAL A 67 3.51 1.84 9.92
N GLU A 68 3.98 2.66 8.99
CA GLU A 68 3.29 3.18 7.80
C GLU A 68 2.71 2.03 6.96
N THR A 69 1.54 1.58 7.38
CA THR A 69 0.67 0.65 6.69
C THR A 69 -0.48 1.51 6.17
N ALA A 70 -1.01 1.19 4.99
CA ALA A 70 -2.09 1.96 4.38
C ALA A 70 -3.16 2.30 5.44
N LYS A 71 -3.19 3.56 5.89
CA LYS A 71 -4.01 4.01 7.02
C LYS A 71 -5.45 3.63 6.68
N VAL A 72 -5.98 2.62 7.35
CA VAL A 72 -7.40 2.30 7.29
C VAL A 72 -8.12 3.55 7.77
N GLU A 73 -8.92 4.17 6.91
CA GLU A 73 -9.66 5.38 7.27
C GLU A 73 -10.47 5.13 8.55
N LYS A 74 -10.39 6.06 9.51
CA LYS A 74 -11.13 5.98 10.77
C LYS A 74 -12.63 5.86 10.47
N GLY A 75 -13.20 4.67 10.70
CA GLY A 75 -14.62 4.37 10.45
C GLY A 75 -14.87 3.14 9.59
N VAL A 76 -13.83 2.59 8.94
CA VAL A 76 -13.92 1.36 8.16
C VAL A 76 -13.76 0.15 9.08
N VAL A 77 -14.75 -0.74 9.10
CA VAL A 77 -14.69 -1.97 9.91
C VAL A 77 -13.79 -2.98 9.20
N THR A 78 -12.72 -3.39 9.87
CA THR A 78 -11.79 -4.39 9.38
C THR A 78 -11.86 -5.68 10.19
N LYS A 79 -11.36 -6.76 9.61
CA LYS A 79 -11.21 -8.04 10.28
C LYS A 79 -9.82 -8.62 10.02
N GLU A 80 -9.31 -9.32 11.02
CA GLU A 80 -8.07 -10.09 10.93
C GLU A 80 -8.36 -11.52 10.50
N VAL A 81 -7.65 -11.99 9.49
CA VAL A 81 -7.72 -13.35 8.95
C VAL A 81 -6.34 -14.00 9.04
N GLU A 82 -6.27 -15.25 9.48
CA GLU A 82 -4.99 -15.96 9.57
C GLU A 82 -4.45 -16.26 8.16
N LEU A 83 -3.20 -15.88 7.92
CA LEU A 83 -2.51 -16.16 6.66
C LEU A 83 -1.57 -17.35 6.79
N LEU A 84 -0.78 -17.42 7.87
CA LEU A 84 0.18 -18.51 8.07
C LEU A 84 0.71 -18.53 9.50
N THR A 85 0.78 -19.72 10.10
CA THR A 85 1.51 -19.96 11.34
C THR A 85 2.49 -21.10 11.11
N ASP A 86 3.78 -20.84 11.31
CA ASP A 86 4.82 -21.86 11.12
C ASP A 86 6.14 -21.54 11.82
N ASN A 87 7.13 -22.40 11.60
CA ASN A 87 8.49 -22.30 12.10
C ASN A 87 9.50 -22.64 10.99
N ILE A 88 10.60 -21.90 10.93
CA ILE A 88 11.67 -22.07 9.95
C ILE A 88 12.99 -22.20 10.71
N THR A 89 13.81 -23.18 10.30
CA THR A 89 15.19 -23.34 10.78
C THR A 89 16.14 -23.19 9.59
N ARG A 90 17.09 -22.26 9.68
CA ARG A 90 18.10 -22.00 8.65
C ARG A 90 19.49 -22.01 9.27
N PHE A 91 20.41 -22.75 8.66
CA PHE A 91 21.83 -22.67 8.97
C PHE A 91 22.53 -21.70 8.01
N ASN A 92 23.31 -20.78 8.55
CA ASN A 92 24.17 -19.88 7.80
C ASN A 92 25.62 -20.40 7.84
N PRO A 93 26.17 -20.95 6.75
CA PRO A 93 27.52 -21.49 6.73
C PRO A 93 28.61 -20.41 6.84
N ASP A 94 28.29 -19.15 6.52
CA ASP A 94 29.27 -18.05 6.57
C ASP A 94 29.51 -17.57 8.02
N THR A 95 28.49 -17.67 8.87
CA THR A 95 28.58 -17.29 10.29
C THR A 95 28.63 -18.48 11.25
N ASP A 96 28.44 -19.70 10.74
CA ASP A 96 28.27 -20.93 11.52
C ASP A 96 27.09 -20.86 12.51
N MET A 97 26.09 -20.01 12.21
CA MET A 97 24.94 -19.80 13.08
C MET A 97 23.67 -20.45 12.54
N THR A 98 22.82 -20.93 13.44
CA THR A 98 21.49 -21.43 13.14
C THR A 98 20.43 -20.44 13.60
N LEU A 99 19.65 -19.91 12.65
CA LEU A 99 18.48 -19.09 12.90
C LEU A 99 17.23 -19.97 12.95
N ASN A 100 16.53 -19.95 14.08
CA ASN A 100 15.19 -20.52 14.22
C ASN A 100 14.18 -19.39 14.33
N VAL A 101 13.16 -19.37 13.48
CA VAL A 101 12.12 -18.33 13.43
C VAL A 101 10.77 -19.02 13.58
N GLN A 102 10.00 -18.65 14.60
CA GLN A 102 8.61 -19.08 14.76
C GLN A 102 7.70 -17.86 14.63
N PHE A 103 6.68 -17.97 13.80
CA PHE A 103 5.81 -16.83 13.50
C PHE A 103 4.34 -17.21 13.30
N SER A 104 3.47 -16.24 13.55
CA SER A 104 2.05 -16.23 13.18
C SER A 104 1.72 -14.93 12.47
N ILE A 105 1.23 -15.03 11.24
CA ILE A 105 0.95 -13.92 10.34
C ILE A 105 -0.55 -13.85 10.09
N TYR A 106 -1.08 -12.67 10.31
CA TYR A 106 -2.47 -12.31 10.06
C TYR A 106 -2.53 -11.22 9.00
N GLY A 107 -3.63 -11.21 8.27
CA GLY A 107 -3.97 -10.24 7.28
C GLY A 107 -5.15 -9.40 7.72
N VAL A 108 -5.13 -8.10 7.47
CA VAL A 108 -6.28 -7.22 7.71
C VAL A 108 -7.04 -7.04 6.39
N VAL A 109 -8.32 -7.35 6.42
CA VAL A 109 -9.24 -7.20 5.28
C VAL A 109 -10.43 -6.34 5.68
N LEU A 110 -11.16 -5.80 4.71
CA LEU A 110 -12.43 -5.14 4.99
C LEU A 110 -13.46 -6.17 5.47
N ALA A 111 -14.28 -5.81 6.46
CA ALA A 111 -15.22 -6.76 7.07
C ALA A 111 -16.32 -7.23 6.10
N ASP A 112 -16.65 -6.43 5.09
CA ASP A 112 -17.57 -6.76 4.01
C ASP A 112 -16.93 -7.64 2.93
N GLU A 113 -15.60 -7.53 2.73
CA GLU A 113 -14.83 -8.32 1.76
C GLU A 113 -14.32 -9.66 2.33
N GLU A 114 -14.44 -9.92 3.64
CA GLU A 114 -13.88 -11.10 4.32
C GLU A 114 -14.27 -12.43 3.64
N ALA A 115 -15.56 -12.63 3.36
CA ALA A 115 -16.04 -13.89 2.79
C ALA A 115 -15.48 -14.14 1.38
N GLU A 116 -15.36 -13.08 0.60
CA GLU A 116 -14.81 -13.13 -0.74
C GLU A 116 -13.28 -13.37 -0.71
N PHE A 117 -12.59 -12.70 0.21
CA PHE A 117 -11.17 -12.92 0.46
C PHE A 117 -10.89 -14.37 0.80
N LEU A 118 -11.65 -14.97 1.72
CA LEU A 118 -11.45 -16.37 2.15
C LEU A 118 -11.63 -17.36 0.98
N LEU A 119 -12.56 -17.09 0.07
CA LEU A 119 -12.80 -17.92 -1.11
C LEU A 119 -11.62 -17.86 -2.10
N GLU A 120 -11.14 -16.66 -2.41
CA GLU A 120 -9.99 -16.47 -3.31
C GLU A 120 -8.69 -16.95 -2.68
N TYR A 121 -8.54 -16.72 -1.38
CA TYR A 121 -7.42 -17.20 -0.58
C TYR A 121 -7.37 -18.73 -0.58
N ALA A 122 -8.49 -19.42 -0.35
CA ALA A 122 -8.53 -20.88 -0.37
C ALA A 122 -8.05 -21.46 -1.71
N THR A 123 -8.45 -20.81 -2.81
CA THR A 123 -8.06 -21.21 -4.18
C THR A 123 -6.56 -21.01 -4.45
N ASN A 124 -5.94 -20.00 -3.83
CA ASN A 124 -4.53 -19.65 -4.05
C ASN A 124 -3.62 -19.95 -2.84
N SER A 125 -4.13 -20.65 -1.83
CA SER A 125 -3.51 -20.84 -0.51
C SER A 125 -2.07 -21.34 -0.61
N ASN A 126 -1.83 -22.42 -1.36
CA ASN A 126 -0.49 -22.97 -1.57
C ASN A 126 0.49 -21.95 -2.16
N ARG A 127 0.05 -21.14 -3.15
CA ARG A 127 0.90 -20.11 -3.77
C ARG A 127 1.20 -18.99 -2.79
N ILE A 128 0.20 -18.55 -2.01
CA ILE A 128 0.38 -17.51 -0.99
C ILE A 128 1.35 -18.01 0.08
N HIS A 129 1.17 -19.24 0.57
CA HIS A 129 2.05 -19.88 1.56
C HIS A 129 3.49 -19.95 1.08
N GLU A 130 3.71 -20.42 -0.15
CA GLU A 130 5.04 -20.47 -0.75
C GLU A 130 5.67 -19.08 -0.83
N GLN A 131 4.92 -18.05 -1.24
CA GLN A 131 5.43 -16.68 -1.32
C GLN A 131 5.80 -16.12 0.05
N ILE A 132 4.98 -16.36 1.08
CA ILE A 132 5.25 -15.95 2.46
C ILE A 132 6.51 -16.67 2.95
N MET A 133 6.59 -17.98 2.75
CA MET A 133 7.71 -18.81 3.16
C MET A 133 9.02 -18.36 2.53
N LEU A 134 9.04 -18.13 1.22
CA LEU A 134 10.22 -17.64 0.51
C LEU A 134 10.66 -16.26 1.01
N THR A 135 9.71 -15.36 1.29
CA THR A 135 10.03 -14.05 1.86
C THR A 135 10.66 -14.16 3.25
N ILE A 136 10.17 -15.03 4.13
CA ILE A 136 10.75 -15.20 5.48
C ILE A 136 12.08 -15.96 5.40
N HIS A 137 12.20 -16.95 4.50
CA HIS A 137 13.46 -17.67 4.28
C HIS A 137 14.58 -16.77 3.77
N ALA A 138 14.25 -15.75 2.98
CA ALA A 138 15.20 -14.77 2.47
C ALA A 138 15.53 -13.67 3.49
N ALA A 139 14.74 -13.52 4.55
CA ALA A 139 14.94 -12.47 5.56
C ALA A 139 16.19 -12.74 6.40
N GLU A 140 16.99 -11.71 6.64
CA GLU A 140 18.11 -11.77 7.58
C GLU A 140 17.65 -11.54 9.02
N SER A 141 18.49 -11.87 10.00
CA SER A 141 18.19 -11.64 11.43
C SER A 141 17.84 -10.16 11.70
N ALA A 142 18.45 -9.23 10.97
CA ALA A 142 18.15 -7.79 11.05
C ALA A 142 16.75 -7.42 10.51
N ASP A 143 16.27 -8.11 9.48
CA ASP A 143 14.94 -7.88 8.89
C ASP A 143 13.81 -8.39 9.81
N LEU A 144 14.11 -9.41 10.62
CA LEU A 144 13.18 -9.98 11.60
C LEU A 144 13.16 -9.21 12.92
N ALA A 145 14.12 -8.31 13.14
CA ALA A 145 14.08 -7.37 14.25
C ALA A 145 13.00 -6.29 14.00
N ASN A 146 12.47 -5.70 15.08
CA ASN A 146 11.32 -4.77 15.01
C ASN A 146 11.50 -3.61 14.01
N ALA A 147 12.72 -3.11 13.82
CA ALA A 147 13.02 -2.06 12.85
C ALA A 147 12.97 -2.52 11.38
N GLY A 148 13.19 -3.81 11.10
CA GLY A 148 13.21 -4.39 9.76
C GLY A 148 11.88 -5.01 9.30
N LEU A 149 10.98 -5.32 10.24
CA LEU A 149 9.73 -6.04 9.94
C LEU A 149 8.80 -5.33 8.96
N GLY A 150 8.90 -4.00 8.87
CA GLY A 150 8.10 -3.22 7.92
C GLY A 150 8.31 -3.66 6.47
N LEU A 151 9.56 -4.00 6.09
CA LEU A 151 9.87 -4.44 4.74
C LEU A 151 9.25 -5.81 4.45
N ILE A 152 9.37 -6.75 5.39
CA ILE A 152 8.81 -8.10 5.28
C ILE A 152 7.29 -8.05 5.17
N LYS A 153 6.61 -7.26 6.02
CA LYS A 153 5.17 -7.02 5.95
C LYS A 153 4.75 -6.49 4.57
N ARG A 154 5.46 -5.50 4.04
CA ARG A 154 5.18 -4.90 2.73
C ARG A 154 5.34 -5.92 1.59
N GLN A 155 6.41 -6.72 1.61
CA GLN A 155 6.62 -7.76 0.60
C GLN A 155 5.51 -8.82 0.62
N ILE A 156 5.11 -9.27 1.81
CA ILE A 156 4.01 -10.24 1.97
C ILE A 156 2.70 -9.64 1.46
N LEU A 157 2.40 -8.40 1.83
CA LEU A 157 1.20 -7.68 1.39
C LEU A 157 1.12 -7.61 -0.15
N GLU A 158 2.19 -7.15 -0.80
CA GLU A 158 2.25 -7.01 -2.25
C GLU A 158 2.11 -8.38 -2.95
N LYS A 159 2.88 -9.39 -2.52
CA LYS A 159 2.85 -10.73 -3.12
C LYS A 159 1.49 -11.41 -2.96
N THR A 160 0.84 -11.21 -1.81
CA THR A 160 -0.48 -11.77 -1.53
C THR A 160 -1.54 -11.10 -2.40
N ASN A 161 -1.60 -9.76 -2.42
CA ASN A 161 -2.53 -9.02 -3.27
C ASN A 161 -2.32 -9.30 -4.76
N ARG A 162 -1.06 -9.39 -5.21
CA ARG A 162 -0.75 -9.78 -6.59
C ARG A 162 -1.22 -11.21 -6.92
N THR A 163 -1.14 -12.11 -5.94
CA THR A 163 -1.62 -13.49 -6.08
C THR A 163 -3.14 -13.57 -6.12
N LEU A 164 -3.84 -12.71 -5.38
CA LEU A 164 -5.30 -12.59 -5.41
C LEU A 164 -5.78 -11.85 -6.67
N GLY A 165 -4.92 -11.06 -7.31
CA GLY A 165 -5.23 -10.30 -8.53
C GLY A 165 -5.87 -8.94 -8.29
N ARG A 166 -6.13 -8.58 -7.03
CA ARG A 166 -6.68 -7.29 -6.59
C ARG A 166 -6.30 -6.99 -5.13
N PRO A 167 -6.31 -5.72 -4.70
CA PRO A 167 -5.83 -5.32 -3.38
C PRO A 167 -6.89 -5.52 -2.27
N MET A 168 -7.13 -6.76 -1.86
CA MET A 168 -8.08 -7.09 -0.76
C MET A 168 -7.42 -7.01 0.62
N LEU A 169 -6.15 -7.38 0.68
CA LEU A 169 -5.35 -7.31 1.90
C LEU A 169 -4.89 -5.88 2.11
N ARG A 170 -5.18 -5.30 3.27
CA ARG A 170 -4.85 -3.91 3.63
C ARG A 170 -3.56 -3.81 4.43
N GLU A 171 -3.36 -4.76 5.34
CA GLU A 171 -2.23 -4.81 6.26
C GLU A 171 -1.84 -6.25 6.56
N VAL A 172 -0.57 -6.44 6.95
CA VAL A 172 -0.02 -7.70 7.44
C VAL A 172 0.48 -7.50 8.86
N VAL A 173 0.01 -8.33 9.79
CA VAL A 173 0.32 -8.27 11.21
C VAL A 173 1.06 -9.55 11.62
N PHE A 174 2.17 -9.37 12.35
CA PHE A 174 2.87 -10.48 13.00
C PHE A 174 2.41 -10.53 14.46
N THR A 175 1.62 -11.53 14.81
CA THR A 175 1.04 -11.67 16.17
C THR A 175 1.97 -12.45 17.11
N LYS A 176 2.76 -13.36 16.53
CA LYS A 176 3.83 -14.06 17.23
C LYS A 176 5.04 -14.00 16.34
N LEU A 177 6.17 -13.55 16.88
CA LEU A 177 7.47 -13.65 16.23
C LEU A 177 8.50 -13.91 17.31
N ASN A 178 9.09 -15.09 17.27
CA ASN A 178 10.23 -15.44 18.11
C ASN A 178 11.33 -15.92 17.18
N PHE A 179 12.51 -15.34 17.30
CA PHE A 179 13.68 -15.86 16.61
C PHE A 179 14.85 -16.04 17.57
N VAL A 180 15.61 -17.12 17.35
CA VAL A 180 16.79 -17.47 18.13
C VAL A 180 17.92 -17.78 17.17
N GLU A 181 19.01 -17.05 17.31
CA GLU A 181 20.26 -17.29 16.61
C GLU A 181 21.22 -18.00 17.58
N ARG A 182 21.81 -19.13 17.15
CA ARG A 182 22.74 -19.94 17.94
C ARG A 182 23.98 -20.30 17.15
#